data_AF-A0A833DM46-F1
#
_entry.id   AF-A0A833DM46-F1
#
_cell.length_a   1.000
_cell.length_b   1.000
_cell.length_c   1.000
_cell.angle_alpha   90.00
_cell.angle_beta   90.00
_cell.angle_gamma   90.00
#
_symmetry.space_group_name_H-M   'P 1'
#
loop_
_entity.id
_entity.type
_entity.pdbx_description
1 polymer ?
#
loop_
_entity_poly.entity_id
_entity_poly.type
_entity_poly.pdbx_seq_one_letter_code
_entity_poly.pdbx_strand_id
1 'polypeptide(L)'
;MISSGGYDFEIVAVANFQIVAPIFSETDKSLTFNAETARDVGNESEFYIPRGLLVGPVMVLLDGQEVYPIINENDNIIYIGMTVDGKGKHVIEIIETKSIGMESQEVSNGGGCLIATATFSSELAPQVQQLRELRDNIVLQTESGTSFMTGFNQFYYSFSPAIADYERENPVFKEAVKLTLTPLLTSLTLLQYADIDSEYEMLGYGIGIIILNIGVYFVAPAVLIMKISKRVNIEKLYRIHV
;
A
#
# COMPACT_ATOMS: atom_id res chain seq x y z
N MET A 1 1.85 -29.02 -17.53
CA MET A 1 3.33 -29.13 -17.59
C MET A 1 3.80 -28.16 -18.65
N ILE A 2 4.70 -27.25 -18.27
CA ILE A 2 5.29 -26.26 -19.18
C ILE A 2 6.80 -26.44 -19.14
N SER A 3 7.41 -26.63 -20.31
CA SER A 3 8.86 -26.78 -20.42
C SER A 3 9.48 -25.43 -20.74
N SER A 4 10.45 -24.99 -19.94
CA SER A 4 11.17 -23.72 -20.12
C SER A 4 12.62 -23.89 -19.67
N GLY A 5 13.58 -23.48 -20.50
CA GLY A 5 15.01 -23.56 -20.15
C GLY A 5 15.56 -24.98 -19.88
N GLY A 6 14.88 -26.03 -20.38
CA GLY A 6 15.26 -27.43 -20.16
C GLY A 6 14.71 -28.07 -18.87
N TYR A 7 13.84 -27.38 -18.15
CA TYR A 7 13.13 -27.90 -16.97
C TYR A 7 11.62 -27.96 -17.23
N ASP A 8 10.95 -28.94 -16.62
CA ASP A 8 9.49 -29.08 -16.65
C ASP A 8 8.88 -28.50 -15.38
N PHE A 9 7.94 -27.57 -15.55
CA PHE A 9 7.23 -26.91 -14.47
C PHE A 9 5.77 -27.39 -14.44
N GLU A 10 5.33 -27.82 -13.26
CA GLU A 10 3.92 -28.13 -13.00
C GLU A 10 3.22 -26.87 -12.48
N ILE A 11 2.21 -26.42 -13.20
CA ILE A 11 1.36 -25.30 -12.82
C ILE A 11 0.03 -25.87 -12.38
N VAL A 12 -0.43 -25.46 -11.21
CA VAL A 12 -1.72 -25.89 -10.67
C VAL A 12 -2.67 -24.69 -10.66
N ALA A 13 -3.86 -24.86 -11.22
CA ALA A 13 -4.94 -23.89 -11.14
C ALA A 13 -6.16 -24.58 -10.53
N VAL A 14 -6.69 -24.03 -9.45
CA VAL A 14 -7.88 -24.51 -8.75
C VAL A 14 -8.94 -23.43 -8.87
N ALA A 15 -10.14 -23.76 -9.31
CA ALA A 15 -11.23 -22.79 -9.41
C ALA A 15 -12.59 -23.45 -9.25
N ASN A 16 -13.58 -22.66 -8.87
CA ASN A 16 -14.98 -23.09 -8.86
C ASN A 16 -15.65 -23.00 -10.26
N PHE A 17 -14.85 -22.75 -11.30
CA PHE A 17 -15.21 -22.66 -12.72
C PHE A 17 -14.19 -23.39 -13.60
N GLN A 18 -14.47 -23.49 -14.91
CA GLN A 18 -13.59 -24.20 -15.84
C GLN A 18 -12.40 -23.32 -16.24
N ILE A 19 -11.20 -23.83 -16.02
CA ILE A 19 -9.94 -23.24 -16.49
C ILE A 19 -9.30 -24.18 -17.51
N VAL A 20 -8.95 -23.64 -18.68
CA VAL A 20 -8.21 -24.35 -19.73
C VAL A 20 -6.73 -24.31 -19.39
N ALA A 21 -5.99 -25.34 -19.83
CA ALA A 21 -4.54 -25.43 -19.63
C ALA A 21 -3.82 -24.13 -20.03
N PRO A 22 -2.86 -23.65 -19.20
CA PRO A 22 -2.17 -22.40 -19.45
C PRO A 22 -1.29 -22.46 -20.70
N ILE A 23 -1.19 -21.31 -21.37
CA ILE A 23 -0.24 -21.07 -22.47
C ILE A 23 0.89 -20.21 -21.91
N PHE A 24 2.13 -20.62 -22.07
CA PHE A 24 3.30 -19.86 -21.65
C PHE A 24 4.01 -19.22 -22.85
N SER A 25 4.26 -17.91 -22.77
CA SER A 25 5.13 -17.18 -23.69
C SER A 25 6.52 -17.04 -23.08
N GLU A 26 7.52 -17.72 -23.64
CA GLU A 26 8.92 -17.54 -23.22
C GLU A 26 9.45 -16.13 -23.52
N THR A 27 8.96 -15.51 -24.61
CA THR A 27 9.39 -14.19 -25.08
C THR A 27 8.87 -13.08 -24.17
N ASP A 28 7.59 -13.13 -23.84
CA ASP A 28 6.90 -12.12 -23.03
C ASP A 28 6.92 -12.45 -21.54
N LYS A 29 7.45 -13.63 -21.19
CA LYS A 29 7.43 -14.19 -19.84
C LYS A 29 6.03 -14.09 -19.23
N SER A 30 5.03 -14.57 -19.97
CA SER A 30 3.64 -14.52 -19.57
C SER A 30 2.96 -15.89 -19.56
N LEU A 31 2.00 -16.05 -18.65
CA LEU A 31 1.11 -17.20 -18.53
C LEU A 31 -0.33 -16.77 -18.79
N THR A 32 -0.96 -17.35 -19.80
CA THR A 32 -2.34 -17.06 -20.16
C THR A 32 -3.24 -18.24 -19.82
N PHE A 33 -4.28 -17.99 -19.01
CA PHE A 33 -5.32 -18.94 -18.64
C PHE A 33 -6.64 -18.50 -19.27
N ASN A 34 -7.28 -19.39 -20.03
CA ASN A 34 -8.64 -19.15 -20.53
C ASN A 34 -9.63 -19.75 -19.54
N ALA A 35 -10.56 -18.93 -19.06
CA ALA A 35 -11.57 -19.29 -18.06
C ALA A 35 -12.98 -19.18 -18.63
N GLU A 36 -13.89 -20.06 -18.20
CA GLU A 36 -15.32 -19.94 -18.48
C GLU A 36 -16.10 -19.95 -17.16
N THR A 37 -16.53 -18.77 -16.72
CA THR A 37 -17.25 -18.54 -15.48
C THR A 37 -18.75 -18.79 -15.65
N ALA A 38 -19.38 -19.34 -14.60
CA ALA A 38 -20.79 -19.71 -14.64
C ALA A 38 -21.71 -18.76 -13.86
N ARG A 39 -21.15 -17.95 -12.95
CA ARG A 39 -21.88 -17.08 -12.02
C ARG A 39 -21.65 -15.61 -12.35
N ASP A 40 -22.60 -14.76 -12.00
CA ASP A 40 -22.44 -13.31 -12.14
C ASP A 40 -21.46 -12.72 -11.10
N VAL A 41 -21.31 -13.36 -9.94
CA VAL A 41 -20.38 -12.97 -8.86
C VAL A 41 -19.88 -14.22 -8.11
N GLY A 42 -18.71 -14.11 -7.47
CA GLY A 42 -18.14 -15.16 -6.62
C GLY A 42 -17.53 -16.33 -7.38
N ASN A 43 -17.01 -16.08 -8.60
CA ASN A 43 -16.17 -17.05 -9.28
C ASN A 43 -14.75 -16.92 -8.71
N GLU A 44 -14.27 -17.92 -7.96
CA GLU A 44 -13.00 -17.86 -7.24
C GLU A 44 -11.98 -18.79 -7.91
N SER A 45 -10.74 -18.32 -8.02
CA SER A 45 -9.61 -19.09 -8.53
C SER A 45 -8.32 -18.87 -7.75
N GLU A 46 -7.52 -19.92 -7.69
CA GLU A 46 -6.19 -19.99 -7.09
C GLU A 46 -5.21 -20.56 -8.12
N PHE A 47 -4.06 -19.91 -8.26
CA PHE A 47 -2.98 -20.34 -9.14
C PHE A 47 -1.72 -20.58 -8.33
N TYR A 48 -1.01 -21.67 -8.62
CA TYR A 48 0.25 -22.04 -8.01
C TYR A 48 1.29 -22.20 -9.12
N ILE A 49 2.21 -21.25 -9.20
CA ILE A 49 3.17 -21.12 -10.29
C ILE A 49 4.57 -21.31 -9.75
N PRO A 50 5.38 -22.25 -10.27
CA PRO A 50 6.75 -22.41 -9.83
C PRO A 50 7.60 -21.15 -10.10
N ARG A 51 8.36 -20.70 -9.09
CA ARG A 51 9.20 -19.49 -9.17
C ARG A 51 10.30 -19.56 -10.23
N GLY A 52 10.69 -20.77 -10.64
CA GLY A 52 11.64 -20.97 -11.74
C GLY A 52 11.10 -20.57 -13.11
N LEU A 53 9.78 -20.37 -13.26
CA LEU A 53 9.14 -20.02 -14.52
C LEU A 53 9.03 -18.50 -14.73
N LEU A 54 8.69 -17.77 -13.66
CA LEU A 54 8.62 -16.31 -13.59
C LEU A 54 9.47 -15.87 -12.40
N VAL A 55 10.62 -15.24 -12.67
CA VAL A 55 11.63 -14.93 -11.63
C VAL A 55 11.41 -13.53 -11.05
N GLY A 56 10.94 -12.60 -11.87
CA GLY A 56 10.63 -11.23 -11.51
C GLY A 56 9.19 -11.02 -10.99
N PRO A 57 8.86 -9.77 -10.60
CA PRO A 57 7.54 -9.43 -10.09
C PRO A 57 6.48 -9.63 -11.15
N VAL A 58 5.31 -10.14 -10.75
CA VAL A 58 4.22 -10.48 -11.67
C VAL A 58 3.10 -9.45 -11.64
N MET A 59 2.60 -9.09 -12.83
CA MET A 59 1.38 -8.33 -13.03
C MET A 59 0.28 -9.29 -13.49
N VAL A 60 -0.96 -9.04 -13.07
CA VAL A 60 -2.11 -9.85 -13.48
C VAL A 60 -3.11 -9.01 -14.25
N LEU A 61 -3.51 -9.49 -15.42
CA LEU A 61 -4.53 -8.89 -16.26
C LEU A 61 -5.76 -9.81 -16.31
N LEU A 62 -6.95 -9.23 -16.15
CA LEU A 62 -8.23 -9.86 -16.43
C LEU A 62 -8.84 -9.17 -17.66
N ASP A 63 -9.06 -9.92 -18.73
CA ASP A 63 -9.58 -9.42 -20.02
C ASP A 63 -8.78 -8.22 -20.56
N GLY A 64 -7.47 -8.23 -20.31
CA GLY A 64 -6.53 -7.17 -20.73
C GLY A 64 -6.51 -5.94 -19.82
N GLN A 65 -7.27 -5.92 -18.71
CA GLN A 65 -7.22 -4.87 -17.69
C GLN A 65 -6.44 -5.33 -16.46
N GLU A 66 -5.60 -4.46 -15.91
CA GLU A 66 -4.84 -4.75 -14.69
C GLU A 66 -5.76 -4.95 -13.49
N VAL A 67 -5.53 -6.04 -12.77
CA VAL A 67 -6.23 -6.40 -11.54
C VAL A 67 -5.23 -6.65 -10.42
N TYR A 68 -5.69 -6.47 -9.18
CA TYR A 68 -4.86 -6.59 -7.98
C TYR A 68 -5.31 -7.78 -7.12
N PRO A 69 -4.99 -9.02 -7.55
CA PRO A 69 -5.36 -10.22 -6.80
C PRO A 69 -4.52 -10.38 -5.53
N ILE A 70 -4.89 -11.36 -4.70
CA ILE A 70 -4.07 -11.77 -3.56
C ILE A 70 -2.87 -12.53 -4.11
N ILE A 71 -1.66 -12.00 -3.93
CA ILE A 71 -0.42 -12.65 -4.34
C ILE A 71 0.38 -13.00 -3.08
N ASN A 72 0.86 -14.24 -2.99
CA ASN A 72 1.76 -14.69 -1.93
C ASN A 72 2.88 -15.50 -2.55
N GLU A 73 4.13 -15.21 -2.21
CA GLU A 73 5.29 -15.83 -2.82
C GLU A 73 6.15 -16.49 -1.75
N ASN A 74 6.70 -17.65 -2.07
CA ASN A 74 7.79 -18.24 -1.31
C ASN A 74 8.94 -18.65 -2.26
N ASP A 75 9.97 -19.29 -1.72
CA ASP A 75 11.15 -19.66 -2.50
C ASP A 75 10.86 -20.58 -3.69
N ASN A 76 9.73 -21.29 -3.68
CA ASN A 76 9.41 -22.31 -4.67
C ASN A 76 8.21 -21.95 -5.56
N ILE A 77 7.20 -21.25 -5.02
CA ILE A 77 5.94 -20.98 -5.70
C ILE A 77 5.46 -19.54 -5.53
N ILE A 78 4.75 -19.06 -6.54
CA ILE A 78 3.92 -17.86 -6.56
C ILE A 78 2.47 -18.35 -6.48
N TYR A 79 1.80 -17.99 -5.39
CA TYR A 79 0.37 -18.20 -5.17
C TYR A 79 -0.38 -16.94 -5.60
N ILE A 80 -1.44 -17.10 -6.39
CA ILE A 80 -2.32 -16.01 -6.82
C ILE A 80 -3.78 -16.43 -6.59
N GLY A 81 -4.47 -15.77 -5.66
CA GLY A 81 -5.90 -15.94 -5.40
C GLY A 81 -6.70 -14.75 -5.92
N MET A 82 -7.75 -14.99 -6.70
CA MET A 82 -8.58 -13.93 -7.28
C MET A 82 -10.05 -14.30 -7.41
N THR A 83 -10.89 -13.28 -7.52
CA THR A 83 -12.31 -13.40 -7.86
C THR A 83 -12.55 -12.79 -9.23
N VAL A 84 -13.29 -13.49 -10.08
CA VAL A 84 -13.71 -13.04 -11.40
C VAL A 84 -15.20 -12.71 -11.35
N ASP A 85 -15.55 -11.46 -11.62
CA ASP A 85 -16.92 -11.02 -11.74
C ASP A 85 -17.43 -11.17 -13.17
N GLY A 86 -18.70 -11.52 -13.29
CA GLY A 86 -19.35 -11.74 -14.58
C GLY A 86 -19.32 -13.19 -15.04
N LYS A 87 -20.34 -13.53 -15.84
CA LYS A 87 -20.51 -14.82 -16.48
C LYS A 87 -19.99 -14.76 -17.91
N GLY A 88 -19.16 -15.71 -18.29
CA GLY A 88 -18.73 -15.88 -19.68
C GLY A 88 -17.28 -16.33 -19.80
N LYS A 89 -16.69 -16.02 -20.94
CA LYS A 89 -15.29 -16.32 -21.21
C LYS A 89 -14.43 -15.17 -20.76
N HIS A 90 -13.43 -15.49 -19.95
CA HIS A 90 -12.45 -14.55 -19.44
C HIS A 90 -11.04 -15.02 -19.78
N VAL A 91 -10.14 -14.06 -19.96
CA VAL A 91 -8.72 -14.32 -20.16
C VAL A 91 -7.97 -13.75 -18.96
N ILE A 92 -7.24 -14.62 -18.24
CA ILE A 92 -6.38 -14.23 -17.13
C ILE A 92 -4.95 -14.34 -17.62
N GLU A 93 -4.22 -13.25 -17.61
CA GLU A 93 -2.82 -13.21 -18.02
C GLU A 93 -1.93 -12.80 -16.85
N ILE A 94 -0.89 -13.57 -16.58
CA ILE A 94 0.09 -13.31 -15.53
C ILE A 94 1.42 -13.05 -16.21
N ILE A 95 1.94 -11.84 -16.09
CA ILE A 95 3.10 -11.35 -16.86
C ILE A 95 4.23 -11.03 -15.89
N GLU A 96 5.41 -11.61 -16.13
CA GLU A 96 6.64 -11.19 -15.45
C GLU A 96 7.02 -9.79 -15.94
N THR A 97 6.95 -8.83 -15.04
CA THR A 97 7.41 -7.48 -15.32
C THR A 97 8.94 -7.49 -15.34
N LYS A 98 9.50 -7.14 -16.49
CA LYS A 98 10.95 -7.12 -16.68
C LYS A 98 11.55 -6.03 -15.80
N SER A 99 12.17 -6.45 -14.71
CA SER A 99 12.85 -5.58 -13.76
C SER A 99 14.02 -4.85 -14.43
N ILE A 100 13.83 -3.60 -14.84
CA ILE A 100 14.93 -2.63 -14.82
C ILE A 100 15.20 -2.40 -13.34
N GLY A 101 16.19 -3.13 -12.79
CA GLY A 101 16.80 -2.92 -11.48
C GLY A 101 15.86 -2.37 -10.39
N MET A 102 14.95 -3.20 -9.90
CA MET A 102 14.23 -2.93 -8.67
C MET A 102 14.37 -4.16 -7.78
N GLU A 103 15.17 -4.00 -6.72
CA GLU A 103 15.36 -5.00 -5.69
C GLU A 103 14.01 -5.45 -5.15
N SER A 104 13.91 -6.76 -4.94
CA SER A 104 12.88 -7.48 -4.19
C SER A 104 12.20 -6.62 -3.13
N GLN A 105 10.96 -6.21 -3.40
CA GLN A 105 10.00 -5.88 -2.35
C GLN A 105 9.05 -7.06 -2.23
N GLU A 106 9.16 -7.77 -1.11
CA GLU A 106 8.08 -8.64 -0.62
C GLU A 106 6.78 -7.84 -0.62
N VAL A 107 5.80 -8.28 -1.41
CA VAL A 107 4.45 -7.73 -1.40
C VAL A 107 3.74 -8.28 -0.17
N SER A 108 4.02 -7.69 0.99
CA SER A 108 3.08 -7.73 2.12
C SER A 108 1.98 -6.69 1.84
N ASN A 109 0.78 -7.13 1.49
CA ASN A 109 -0.46 -6.33 1.39
C ASN A 109 -0.37 -5.01 0.57
N GLY A 110 -0.89 -5.07 -0.65
CA GLY A 110 -0.95 -3.95 -1.58
C GLY A 110 -1.51 -2.64 -0.99
N GLY A 111 -0.79 -1.55 -1.27
CA GLY A 111 -1.34 -0.20 -1.51
C GLY A 111 -2.17 0.50 -0.42
N GLY A 112 -2.40 -0.14 0.72
CA GLY A 112 -3.30 0.33 1.78
C GLY A 112 -2.62 1.20 2.83
N CYS A 113 -3.37 2.14 3.41
CA CYS A 113 -2.93 2.93 4.56
C CYS A 113 -2.97 2.08 5.86
N LEU A 114 -2.12 1.06 5.98
CA LEU A 114 -2.14 0.06 7.06
C LEU A 114 -2.22 0.64 8.48
N ILE A 115 -1.33 1.59 8.79
CA ILE A 115 -1.30 2.28 10.10
C ILE A 115 -2.62 3.03 10.32
N ALA A 116 -3.05 3.85 9.36
CA ALA A 116 -4.29 4.63 9.50
C ALA A 116 -5.52 3.71 9.62
N THR A 117 -5.58 2.61 8.88
CA THR A 117 -6.63 1.59 9.00
C THR A 117 -6.64 0.96 10.38
N ALA A 118 -5.49 0.61 10.95
CA ALA A 118 -5.40 0.07 12.30
C ALA A 118 -5.83 1.12 13.35
N THR A 119 -5.40 2.36 13.19
CA THR A 119 -5.76 3.49 14.06
C THR A 119 -7.26 3.80 14.05
N PHE A 120 -7.87 3.89 12.86
CA PHE A 120 -9.28 4.26 12.69
C PHE A 120 -10.22 3.06 12.60
N SER A 121 -9.69 1.85 12.73
CA SER A 121 -10.42 0.57 12.79
C SER A 121 -11.17 0.16 11.52
N SER A 122 -11.05 0.92 10.44
CA SER A 122 -11.73 0.62 9.18
C SER A 122 -10.99 1.26 8.02
N GLU A 123 -10.86 0.52 6.92
CA GLU A 123 -10.42 1.08 5.65
C GLU A 123 -11.44 2.07 5.08
N LEU A 124 -12.72 1.95 5.44
CA LEU A 124 -13.78 2.86 5.04
C LEU A 124 -13.94 4.04 6.00
N ALA A 125 -13.05 4.19 6.99
CA ALA A 125 -13.07 5.34 7.88
C ALA A 125 -12.85 6.64 7.08
N PRO A 126 -13.59 7.73 7.38
CA PRO A 126 -13.46 9.00 6.66
C PRO A 126 -12.02 9.52 6.60
N GLN A 127 -11.24 9.32 7.66
CA GLN A 127 -9.84 9.73 7.74
C GLN A 127 -8.94 8.94 6.79
N VAL A 128 -9.22 7.65 6.59
CA VAL A 128 -8.46 6.80 5.67
C VAL A 128 -8.86 7.12 4.22
N GLN A 129 -10.14 7.34 3.97
CA GLN A 129 -10.64 7.77 2.66
C GLN A 129 -10.06 9.13 2.26
N GLN A 130 -9.99 10.08 3.20
CA GLN A 130 -9.35 11.37 2.98
C GLN A 130 -7.90 11.25 2.48
N LEU A 131 -7.11 10.33 3.06
CA LEU A 131 -5.75 10.07 2.61
C LEU A 131 -5.70 9.51 1.20
N ARG A 132 -6.63 8.61 0.86
CA ARG A 132 -6.74 8.02 -0.48
C ARG A 132 -7.13 9.07 -1.52
N GLU A 133 -8.16 9.87 -1.23
CA GLU A 133 -8.62 10.94 -2.13
C GLU A 133 -7.52 11.98 -2.36
N LEU A 134 -6.79 12.38 -1.32
CA LEU A 134 -5.66 13.30 -1.48
C LEU A 134 -4.53 12.69 -2.30
N ARG A 135 -4.19 11.42 -2.05
CA ARG A 135 -3.19 10.71 -2.84
C ARG A 135 -3.60 10.66 -4.31
N ASP A 136 -4.80 10.18 -4.58
CA ASP A 136 -5.25 9.83 -5.94
C ASP A 136 -5.58 11.08 -6.76
N ASN A 137 -6.23 12.08 -6.16
CA ASN A 137 -6.73 13.25 -6.88
C ASN A 137 -5.79 14.46 -6.85
N ILE A 138 -4.77 14.47 -5.99
CA ILE A 138 -3.87 15.63 -5.87
C ILE A 138 -2.42 15.19 -6.08
N VAL A 139 -1.93 14.24 -5.28
CA VAL A 139 -0.51 13.89 -5.26
C VAL A 139 -0.10 13.11 -6.53
N LEU A 140 -0.90 12.13 -6.95
CA LEU A 140 -0.60 11.32 -8.14
C LEU A 140 -0.95 12.01 -9.45
N GLN A 141 -1.58 13.19 -9.40
CA GLN A 141 -1.83 14.00 -10.59
C GLN A 141 -0.59 14.77 -11.06
N THR A 142 0.50 14.73 -10.30
CA THR A 142 1.76 15.41 -10.62
C THR A 142 2.94 14.45 -10.67
N GLU A 143 3.95 14.75 -11.49
CA GLU A 143 5.19 13.97 -11.57
C GLU A 143 5.96 14.02 -10.25
N SER A 144 6.02 15.21 -9.64
CA SER A 144 6.67 15.44 -8.35
C SER A 144 6.04 14.63 -7.22
N GLY A 145 4.71 14.58 -7.16
CA GLY A 145 3.98 13.83 -6.16
C GLY A 145 4.06 12.32 -6.38
N THR A 146 4.03 11.87 -7.64
CA THR A 146 4.25 10.45 -7.99
C THR A 146 5.63 9.96 -7.55
N SER A 147 6.68 10.73 -7.84
CA SER A 147 8.05 10.40 -7.42
C SER A 147 8.18 10.35 -5.89
N PHE A 148 7.57 11.31 -5.19
CA PHE A 148 7.50 11.30 -3.73
C PHE A 148 6.79 10.05 -3.20
N MET A 149 5.64 9.69 -3.77
CA MET A 149 4.86 8.53 -3.34
C MET A 149 5.61 7.21 -3.55
N THR A 150 6.39 7.08 -4.61
CA THR A 150 7.24 5.90 -4.82
C THR A 150 8.25 5.72 -3.68
N GLY A 151 9.02 6.77 -3.35
CA GLY A 151 9.99 6.71 -2.25
C GLY A 151 9.32 6.57 -0.88
N PHE A 152 8.21 7.29 -0.67
CA PHE A 152 7.43 7.20 0.55
C PHE A 152 6.88 5.80 0.76
N ASN A 153 6.29 5.17 -0.27
CA ASN A 153 5.73 3.82 -0.18
C ASN A 153 6.81 2.80 0.19
N GLN A 154 7.97 2.86 -0.44
CA GLN A 154 9.09 1.98 -0.12
C GLN A 154 9.46 2.07 1.36
N PHE A 155 9.59 3.28 1.89
CA PHE A 155 9.89 3.49 3.30
C PHE A 155 8.71 3.06 4.19
N TYR A 156 7.49 3.48 3.87
CA TYR A 156 6.28 3.24 4.64
C TYR A 156 5.99 1.75 4.83
N TYR A 157 5.99 0.96 3.76
CA TYR A 157 5.69 -0.47 3.82
C TYR A 157 6.80 -1.29 4.48
N SER A 158 8.03 -0.74 4.62
CA SER A 158 9.11 -1.42 5.34
C SER A 158 8.85 -1.58 6.84
N PHE A 159 7.96 -0.77 7.44
CA PHE A 159 7.67 -0.81 8.87
C PHE A 159 6.17 -0.80 9.20
N SER A 160 5.30 -0.35 8.29
CA SER A 160 3.88 -0.18 8.57
C SER A 160 3.13 -1.46 8.98
N PRO A 161 3.45 -2.67 8.49
CA PRO A 161 2.78 -3.89 8.94
C PRO A 161 3.01 -4.15 10.44
N ALA A 162 4.26 -4.05 10.89
CA ALA A 162 4.63 -4.28 12.28
C ALA A 162 3.97 -3.27 13.23
N ILE A 163 3.88 -2.00 12.81
CA ILE A 163 3.17 -0.97 13.59
C ILE A 163 1.67 -1.24 13.64
N ALA A 164 1.06 -1.58 12.51
CA ALA A 164 -0.38 -1.86 12.44
C ALA A 164 -0.78 -3.07 13.28
N ASP A 165 0.05 -4.12 13.30
CA ASP A 165 -0.16 -5.29 14.17
C ASP A 165 -0.09 -4.88 15.65
N TYR A 166 0.92 -4.08 16.03
CA TYR A 166 1.07 -3.59 17.39
C TYR A 166 -0.09 -2.68 17.85
N GLU A 167 -0.67 -1.89 16.96
CA GLU A 167 -1.89 -1.12 17.24
C GLU A 167 -3.11 -1.99 17.54
N ARG A 168 -3.24 -3.15 16.87
CA ARG A 168 -4.35 -4.09 17.14
C ARG A 168 -4.21 -4.78 18.48
N GLU A 169 -2.97 -5.03 18.92
CA GLU A 169 -2.68 -5.66 20.20
C GLU A 169 -2.75 -4.69 21.39
N ASN A 170 -2.42 -3.41 21.17
CA ASN A 170 -2.31 -2.43 22.25
C ASN A 170 -3.20 -1.19 22.02
N PRO A 171 -4.37 -1.12 22.70
CA PRO A 171 -5.29 0.01 22.59
C PRO A 171 -4.70 1.36 23.03
N VAL A 172 -3.76 1.38 23.97
CA VAL A 172 -3.10 2.62 24.42
C VAL A 172 -2.16 3.13 23.34
N PHE A 173 -1.41 2.22 22.71
CA PHE A 173 -0.55 2.57 21.59
C PHE A 173 -1.35 3.10 20.41
N LYS A 174 -2.47 2.45 20.07
CA LYS A 174 -3.40 2.92 19.04
C LYS A 174 -3.88 4.36 19.28
N GLU A 175 -4.28 4.71 20.51
CA GLU A 175 -4.70 6.08 20.82
C GLU A 175 -3.51 7.07 20.77
N ALA A 176 -2.30 6.64 21.10
CA ALA A 176 -1.11 7.46 20.90
C ALA A 176 -0.84 7.71 19.40
N VAL A 177 -0.91 6.67 18.56
CA VAL A 177 -0.78 6.80 17.10
C VAL A 177 -1.87 7.73 16.56
N LYS A 178 -3.12 7.58 17.00
CA LYS A 178 -4.23 8.48 16.65
C LYS A 178 -3.97 9.93 17.00
N LEU A 179 -3.47 10.20 18.21
CA LEU A 179 -3.10 11.54 18.64
C LEU A 179 -1.99 12.11 17.75
N THR A 180 -1.02 11.29 17.35
CA THR A 180 0.05 11.72 16.44
C THR A 180 -0.43 11.92 15.01
N LEU A 181 -1.37 11.13 14.48
CA LEU A 181 -1.86 11.26 13.11
C LEU A 181 -2.83 12.42 12.93
N THR A 182 -3.55 12.83 13.98
CA THR A 182 -4.60 13.85 13.87
C THR A 182 -4.08 15.21 13.35
N PRO A 183 -2.97 15.76 13.87
CA PRO A 183 -2.39 17.00 13.32
C PRO A 183 -1.94 16.86 11.87
N LEU A 184 -1.38 15.71 11.50
CA LEU A 184 -0.98 15.41 10.12
C LEU A 184 -2.17 15.43 9.18
N LEU A 185 -3.23 14.68 9.48
CA LEU A 185 -4.47 14.68 8.70
C LEU A 185 -5.06 16.07 8.57
N THR A 186 -5.05 16.84 9.66
CA THR A 186 -5.55 18.22 9.67
C THR A 186 -4.71 19.13 8.76
N SER A 187 -3.39 18.96 8.72
CA SER A 187 -2.55 19.73 7.81
C SER A 187 -2.78 19.34 6.35
N LEU A 188 -2.96 18.05 6.07
CA LEU A 188 -3.18 17.53 4.72
C LEU A 188 -4.48 18.04 4.09
N THR A 189 -5.50 18.37 4.90
CA THR A 189 -6.72 18.99 4.36
C THR A 189 -6.44 20.33 3.69
N LEU A 190 -5.36 21.04 4.07
CA LEU A 190 -4.97 22.30 3.44
C LEU A 190 -4.58 22.12 1.97
N LEU A 191 -4.01 20.96 1.61
CA LEU A 191 -3.74 20.63 0.20
C LEU A 191 -5.02 20.42 -0.60
N GLN A 192 -6.10 19.93 0.03
CA GLN A 192 -7.39 19.75 -0.67
C GLN A 192 -8.08 21.06 -1.01
N TYR A 193 -7.80 22.13 -0.26
CA TYR A 193 -8.34 23.47 -0.53
C TYR A 193 -7.37 24.35 -1.32
N ALA A 194 -6.14 23.90 -1.52
CA ALA A 194 -5.20 24.58 -2.40
C ALA A 194 -5.55 24.21 -3.84
N ASP A 195 -5.80 25.23 -4.67
CA ASP A 195 -5.99 25.05 -6.11
C ASP A 195 -4.61 24.79 -6.71
N ILE A 196 -4.26 23.50 -6.89
CA ILE A 196 -2.95 23.08 -7.38
C ILE A 196 -3.09 22.79 -8.87
N ASP A 197 -2.71 23.75 -9.70
CA ASP A 197 -2.78 23.66 -11.16
C ASP A 197 -1.41 23.35 -11.79
N SER A 198 -0.33 23.30 -10.98
CA SER A 198 1.03 23.15 -11.47
C SER A 198 1.95 22.32 -10.56
N GLU A 199 2.99 21.73 -11.17
CA GLU A 199 4.06 20.99 -10.49
C GLU A 199 4.76 21.82 -9.40
N TYR A 200 4.99 23.11 -9.66
CA TYR A 200 5.68 24.00 -8.74
C TYR A 200 4.85 24.28 -7.49
N GLU A 201 3.53 24.42 -7.65
CA GLU A 201 2.61 24.57 -6.53
C GLU A 201 2.53 23.30 -5.71
N MET A 202 2.44 22.12 -6.34
CA MET A 202 2.43 20.85 -5.62
C MET A 202 3.70 20.65 -4.78
N LEU A 203 4.87 20.94 -5.36
CA LEU A 203 6.14 20.92 -4.62
C LEU A 203 6.17 21.94 -3.48
N GLY A 204 5.74 23.18 -3.75
CA GLY A 204 5.73 24.25 -2.76
C GLY A 204 4.83 23.95 -1.56
N TYR A 205 3.57 23.57 -1.83
CA TYR A 205 2.62 23.19 -0.79
C TYR A 205 3.03 21.90 -0.08
N GLY A 206 3.53 20.90 -0.81
CA GLY A 206 4.04 19.65 -0.23
C GLY A 206 5.18 19.88 0.76
N ILE A 207 6.19 20.67 0.37
CA ILE A 207 7.29 21.09 1.26
C ILE A 207 6.74 21.90 2.44
N GLY A 208 5.82 22.82 2.19
CA GLY A 208 5.17 23.61 3.23
C GLY A 208 4.48 22.76 4.30
N ILE A 209 3.74 21.73 3.89
CA ILE A 209 3.07 20.77 4.77
C ILE A 209 4.09 19.99 5.60
N ILE A 210 5.19 19.52 4.97
CA ILE A 210 6.24 18.79 5.69
C ILE A 210 6.85 19.68 6.78
N ILE A 211 7.19 20.93 6.45
CA ILE A 211 7.75 21.89 7.41
C ILE A 211 6.74 22.20 8.52
N LEU A 212 5.47 22.38 8.18
CA LEU A 212 4.39 22.64 9.14
C LEU A 212 4.26 21.48 10.15
N ASN A 213 4.27 20.24 9.67
CA ASN A 213 4.20 19.05 10.52
C ASN A 213 5.41 18.94 11.43
N ILE A 214 6.63 19.12 10.90
CA ILE A 214 7.84 19.17 11.72
C ILE A 214 7.70 20.25 12.81
N GLY A 215 7.21 21.44 12.46
CA GLY A 215 6.93 22.50 13.41
C GLY A 215 6.01 22.04 14.54
N VAL A 216 4.89 21.39 14.20
CA VAL A 216 3.92 20.89 15.19
C VAL A 216 4.53 19.80 16.08
N TYR A 217 5.24 18.82 15.54
CA TYR A 217 5.79 17.70 16.32
C TYR A 217 6.97 18.07 17.21
N PHE A 218 7.75 19.09 16.86
CA PHE A 218 8.94 19.46 17.64
C PHE A 218 8.73 20.73 18.47
N VAL A 219 8.15 21.78 17.89
CA VAL A 219 8.05 23.10 18.55
C VAL A 219 6.96 23.09 19.62
N ALA A 220 5.78 22.53 19.33
CA ALA A 220 4.68 22.55 20.29
C ALA A 220 5.01 21.77 21.58
N PRO A 221 5.56 20.53 21.51
CA PRO A 221 6.04 19.83 22.70
C PRO A 221 7.16 20.58 23.43
N ALA A 222 8.14 21.15 22.73
CA ALA A 222 9.23 21.90 23.35
C ALA A 222 8.72 23.10 24.17
N VAL A 223 7.79 23.89 23.60
CA VAL A 223 7.18 25.03 24.30
C VAL A 223 6.37 24.58 25.53
N LEU A 224 5.66 23.46 25.42
CA LEU A 224 4.93 22.84 26.54
C LEU A 224 5.89 22.46 27.68
N ILE A 225 6.97 21.75 27.36
CA ILE A 225 8.00 21.34 28.32
C ILE A 225 8.65 22.56 28.97
N MET A 226 8.99 23.60 28.21
CA MET A 226 9.55 24.84 28.73
C MET A 226 8.60 25.54 29.70
N LYS A 227 7.30 25.64 29.36
CA LYS A 227 6.29 26.25 30.24
C LYS A 227 6.10 25.46 31.54
N ILE A 228 6.05 24.13 31.46
CA ILE A 228 5.92 23.26 32.64
C ILE A 228 7.17 23.39 33.52
N SER A 229 8.36 23.30 32.94
CA SER A 229 9.64 23.42 33.67
C SER A 229 9.76 24.78 34.36
N LYS A 230 9.32 25.85 33.69
CA LYS A 230 9.27 27.19 34.27
C LYS A 230 8.30 27.27 35.45
N ARG A 231 7.10 26.69 35.35
CA ARG A 231 6.15 26.63 36.47
C ARG A 231 6.67 25.82 37.65
N VAL A 232 7.25 24.64 37.41
CA VAL A 232 7.83 23.79 38.45
C VAL A 232 8.98 24.50 39.17
N ASN A 233 9.85 25.21 38.45
CA ASN A 233 10.92 25.99 39.07
C ASN A 233 10.39 27.17 39.90
N ILE A 234 9.32 27.85 39.46
CA ILE A 234 8.67 28.93 40.22
C ILE A 234 8.03 28.39 41.50
N GLU A 235 7.32 27.26 41.44
CA GLU A 235 6.72 26.65 42.64
C GLU A 235 7.79 26.16 43.63
N LYS A 236 8.91 25.60 43.15
CA LYS A 236 10.06 25.27 44.00
C LYS A 236 10.64 26.51 44.69
N LEU A 237 10.78 27.64 43.98
CA LEU A 237 11.27 28.89 44.57
C LEU A 237 10.33 29.43 45.66
N TYR A 238 9.01 29.32 45.46
CA TYR A 238 8.00 29.74 46.44
C TYR A 238 8.03 28.88 47.71
N ARG A 239 8.22 27.56 47.59
CA ARG A 239 8.34 26.65 48.74
C ARG A 239 9.62 26.79 49.57
N ILE A 240 10.66 27.42 49.03
CA ILE A 240 11.95 27.64 49.73
C ILE A 240 11.93 28.93 50.56
N HIS A 241 11.01 29.86 50.28
CA HIS A 241 10.91 31.17 50.95
C HIS A 241 9.74 31.30 51.94
N VAL A 242 9.09 30.18 52.32
CA VAL A 242 8.10 30.07 53.40
C VAL A 242 8.65 29.11 54.44
#